data_AF-A0A2J7RKC9-F1
#
_entry.id   AF-A0A2J7RKC9-F1
#
_cell.length_a   1.000
_cell.length_b   1.000
_cell.length_c   1.000
_cell.angle_alpha   90.00
_cell.angle_beta   90.00
_cell.angle_gamma   90.00
#
_symmetry.space_group_name_H-M   'P 1'
#
loop_
_entity.id
_entity.type
_entity.pdbx_description
1 polymer ?
#
loop_
_entity_poly.entity_id
_entity_poly.type
_entity_poly.pdbx_seq_one_letter_code
_entity_poly.pdbx_strand_id
1 'polypeptide(L)'
;MDSKVLVGPPRLLDFSCQVCSKAPATDPGNSTTSCLLQLKIQENETTVNEQPSVSTITAELSRPTLDTLLDGMRRIRDQLSSVAGRK
;
A
#
# COMPACT_ATOMS: atom_id res chain seq x y z
N MET A 1 -29.48 -5.54 21.15
CA MET A 1 -28.19 -4.87 21.43
C MET A 1 -27.42 -4.89 20.13
N ASP A 2 -27.74 -3.94 19.27
CA ASP A 2 -27.28 -3.86 17.89
C ASP A 2 -25.87 -3.28 17.88
N SER A 3 -24.87 -4.13 18.05
CA SER A 3 -23.47 -3.75 17.84
C SER A 3 -23.30 -3.39 16.37
N LYS A 4 -23.22 -2.08 16.10
CA LYS A 4 -23.13 -1.49 14.78
C LYS A 4 -21.79 -1.87 14.15
N VAL A 5 -21.75 -2.94 13.35
CA VAL A 5 -20.57 -3.28 12.56
C VAL A 5 -20.31 -2.13 11.59
N LEU A 6 -19.15 -1.48 11.71
CA LEU A 6 -18.72 -0.43 10.80
C LEU A 6 -18.36 -1.09 9.45
N VAL A 7 -19.33 -1.10 8.53
CA VAL A 7 -19.12 -1.59 7.15
C VAL A 7 -18.32 -0.55 6.38
N GLY A 8 -17.00 -0.73 6.33
CA GLY A 8 -16.06 0.06 5.52
C GLY A 8 -15.19 -0.84 4.63
N PRO A 9 -14.35 -0.27 3.76
CA PRO A 9 -13.31 -1.05 3.11
C PRO A 9 -12.23 -1.47 4.12
N PRO A 10 -11.45 -2.53 3.83
CA PRO A 10 -10.27 -2.89 4.61
C PRO A 10 -9.34 -1.69 4.81
N ARG A 11 -8.70 -1.63 5.98
CA ARG A 11 -7.88 -0.48 6.35
C ARG A 11 -6.41 -0.81 6.17
N LEU A 12 -5.69 0.04 5.44
CA LEU A 12 -4.23 0.00 5.44
C LEU A 12 -3.73 0.52 6.80
N LEU A 13 -3.06 -0.33 7.57
CA LEU A 13 -2.51 0.00 8.88
C LEU A 13 -1.09 0.52 8.82
N ASP A 14 -0.28 -0.03 7.92
CA ASP A 14 1.15 0.23 7.84
C ASP A 14 1.67 -0.05 6.43
N PHE A 15 2.75 0.61 6.04
CA PHE A 15 3.44 0.33 4.79
C PHE A 15 4.96 0.51 4.92
N SER A 16 5.72 -0.28 4.17
CA SER A 16 7.17 -0.12 4.04
C SER A 16 7.58 -0.30 2.57
N CYS A 17 8.49 0.55 2.06
CA CYS A 17 9.17 0.30 0.78
C CYS A 17 10.66 0.14 1.06
N GLN A 18 11.23 -0.97 0.59
CA GLN A 18 12.65 -1.24 0.64
C GLN A 18 13.20 -1.27 -0.78
N VAL A 19 14.23 -0.47 -1.05
CA VAL A 19 14.90 -0.49 -2.36
C VAL A 19 15.91 -1.65 -2.38
N CYS A 20 15.69 -2.59 -3.27
CA CYS A 20 16.58 -3.72 -3.52
C CYS A 20 17.37 -3.49 -4.80
N SER A 21 18.69 -3.50 -4.71
CA SER A 21 19.57 -3.52 -5.88
C SER A 21 20.09 -4.94 -6.11
N LYS A 22 19.73 -5.56 -7.24
CA LYS A 22 20.32 -6.83 -7.66
C LYS A 22 21.35 -6.53 -8.74
N ALA A 23 22.64 -6.61 -8.37
CA ALA A 23 23.74 -6.59 -9.33
C ALA A 23 24.03 -8.03 -9.78
N PRO A 24 23.93 -8.35 -11.07
CA PRO A 24 24.33 -9.67 -11.55
C PRO A 24 25.85 -9.85 -11.39
N ALA A 25 26.28 -11.02 -10.92
CA ALA A 25 27.70 -11.30 -10.64
C ALA A 25 28.61 -11.18 -11.89
N THR A 26 28.03 -11.29 -13.08
CA THR A 26 28.74 -11.26 -14.37
C THR A 26 28.96 -9.85 -14.91
N ASP A 27 28.14 -8.87 -14.52
CA ASP A 27 28.24 -7.48 -14.98
C ASP A 27 27.73 -6.52 -13.88
N PRO A 28 28.62 -6.11 -12.96
CA PRO A 28 28.25 -5.19 -11.87
C PRO A 28 27.82 -3.81 -12.36
N GLY A 29 28.03 -3.47 -13.65
CA GLY A 29 27.56 -2.22 -14.25
C GLY A 29 26.06 -2.19 -14.54
N ASN A 30 25.42 -3.35 -14.72
CA ASN A 30 23.99 -3.46 -15.06
C ASN A 30 23.14 -3.84 -13.83
N SER A 31 23.18 -3.02 -12.79
CA SER A 31 22.36 -3.25 -11.60
C SER A 31 20.90 -2.88 -11.87
N THR A 32 19.98 -3.84 -11.67
CA THR A 32 18.54 -3.56 -11.71
C THR A 32 18.06 -3.28 -10.29
N THR A 33 17.45 -2.12 -10.08
CA THR A 33 16.84 -1.74 -8.80
C THR A 33 15.33 -1.99 -8.82
N SER A 34 14.79 -2.65 -7.80
CA SER A 34 13.37 -2.80 -7.54
C SER A 34 12.99 -2.23 -6.17
N CYS A 35 11.72 -1.86 -5.95
CA CYS A 35 11.18 -1.60 -4.61
C CYS A 35 10.35 -2.82 -4.18
N LEU A 36 10.65 -3.35 -3.00
CA LEU A 36 9.80 -4.29 -2.29
C LEU A 36 8.85 -3.50 -1.40
N LEU A 37 7.58 -3.43 -1.79
CA LEU A 37 6.52 -2.74 -1.06
C LEU A 37 5.77 -3.76 -0.19
N GLN A 38 5.71 -3.53 1.12
CA GLN A 38 4.87 -4.30 2.04
C GLN A 38 3.74 -3.43 2.57
N LEU A 39 2.53 -3.99 2.60
CA LEU A 39 1.31 -3.34 3.05
C LEU A 39 0.68 -4.21 4.13
N LYS A 40 0.44 -3.67 5.33
CA LYS A 40 -0.33 -4.36 6.37
C LYS A 40 -1.77 -3.90 6.30
N ILE A 41 -2.68 -4.81 6.02
CA ILE A 41 -4.10 -4.53 5.82
C ILE A 41 -4.88 -5.21 6.95
N GLN A 42 -5.73 -4.44 7.59
CA GLN A 42 -6.73 -4.95 8.51
C GLN A 42 -8.02 -5.20 7.73
N GLU A 43 -8.44 -6.46 7.70
CA GLU A 43 -9.71 -6.86 7.11
C GLU A 43 -10.88 -6.38 7.96
N ASN A 44 -12.07 -6.42 7.37
CA ASN A 44 -13.29 -6.08 8.10
C ASN A 44 -13.65 -7.14 9.14
N GLU A 45 -14.26 -6.70 10.24
CA GLU A 45 -14.87 -7.60 11.21
C GLU A 45 -16.02 -8.35 10.54
N THR A 46 -15.85 -9.67 10.39
CA THR A 46 -16.86 -10.55 9.82
C THR A 46 -17.86 -11.02 10.87
N THR A 47 -17.49 -11.02 12.16
CA THR A 47 -18.32 -11.45 13.28
C THR A 47 -18.24 -10.49 14.46
N VAL A 48 -19.35 -10.36 15.21
CA VAL A 48 -19.43 -9.51 16.40
C VAL A 48 -18.55 -10.12 17.50
N ASN A 49 -17.55 -9.36 17.98
CA ASN A 49 -16.50 -9.73 18.96
C ASN A 49 -15.25 -10.45 18.42
N GLU A 50 -15.07 -10.58 17.11
CA GLU A 50 -13.81 -11.08 16.57
C GLU A 50 -12.84 -9.93 16.27
N GLN A 51 -11.59 -10.09 16.70
CA GLN A 51 -10.56 -9.13 16.33
C GLN A 51 -10.30 -9.24 14.82
N PRO A 52 -10.44 -8.15 14.06
CA PRO A 52 -10.27 -8.16 12.62
C PRO A 52 -8.88 -8.66 12.24
N SER A 53 -8.83 -9.57 11.27
CA SER A 53 -7.59 -10.20 10.83
C SER A 53 -6.67 -9.18 10.15
N VAL A 54 -5.36 -9.36 10.36
CA VAL A 54 -4.33 -8.53 9.71
C VAL A 54 -3.58 -9.37 8.70
N SER A 55 -3.65 -8.98 7.43
CA SER A 55 -2.92 -9.58 6.32
C SER A 55 -1.74 -8.70 5.92
N THR A 56 -0.68 -9.30 5.36
CA THR A 56 0.45 -8.57 4.80
C THR A 56 0.58 -8.90 3.32
N ILE A 57 0.48 -7.88 2.46
CA ILE A 57 0.69 -7.99 1.02
C ILE A 57 2.10 -7.50 0.70
N THR A 58 2.86 -8.28 -0.07
CA THR A 58 4.19 -7.91 -0.54
C THR A 58 4.19 -7.86 -2.07
N ALA A 59 4.70 -6.78 -2.65
CA ALA A 59 4.81 -6.59 -4.09
C ALA A 59 6.22 -6.09 -4.47
N GLU A 60 6.81 -6.67 -5.51
CA GLU A 60 8.05 -6.17 -6.10
C GLU A 60 7.71 -5.27 -7.29
N LEU A 61 8.18 -4.02 -7.25
CA LEU A 61 7.91 -3.00 -8.24
C LEU A 61 9.21 -2.60 -8.94
N SER A 62 9.17 -2.51 -10.27
CA SER A 62 10.23 -1.86 -11.03
C SER A 62 10.16 -0.34 -10.84
N ARG A 63 11.25 0.36 -11.16
CA ARG A 63 11.31 1.83 -11.12
C ARG A 63 10.15 2.53 -11.87
N PRO A 64 9.86 2.23 -13.15
CA PRO A 64 8.76 2.90 -13.85
C PRO A 64 7.38 2.60 -13.25
N THR A 65 7.17 1.40 -12.70
CA THR A 65 5.91 1.06 -12.03
C THR A 65 5.75 1.83 -10.71
N LEU A 66 6.84 1.97 -9.94
CA LEU A 66 6.84 2.78 -8.72
C LEU A 66 6.55 4.25 -9.03
N ASP A 67 7.17 4.83 -10.05
CA ASP A 67 6.94 6.22 -10.47
C ASP A 67 5.47 6.44 -10.86
N THR A 68 4.88 5.48 -11.57
CA THR A 68 3.45 5.50 -11.94
C THR A 68 2.54 5.44 -10.71
N LEU A 69 2.87 4.58 -9.73
CA LEU A 69 2.12 4.47 -8.48
C LEU A 69 2.17 5.77 -7.68
N LEU A 70 3.35 6.39 -7.55
CA LEU A 70 3.53 7.67 -6.85
C LEU A 70 2.76 8.81 -7.53
N ASP A 71 2.73 8.85 -8.86
CA ASP A 71 1.94 9.83 -9.59
C ASP A 71 0.42 9.62 -9.35
N GLY A 72 -0.05 8.37 -9.38
CA GLY A 72 -1.44 8.03 -9.05
C GLY A 72 -1.83 8.47 -7.64
N MET A 73 -0.99 8.17 -6.63
CA MET A 73 -1.22 8.58 -5.25
C MET A 73 -1.23 10.10 -5.07
N ARG A 74 -0.35 10.82 -5.77
CA ARG A 74 -0.34 12.29 -5.78
C ARG A 74 -1.67 12.84 -6.29
N ARG A 75 -2.17 12.32 -7.42
CA ARG A 75 -3.46 12.73 -7.99
C ARG A 75 -4.62 12.45 -7.03
N ILE A 76 -4.64 11.29 -6.39
CA ILE A 76 -5.68 10.95 -5.39
C ILE A 76 -5.64 11.94 -4.22
N ARG A 77 -4.45 12.25 -3.68
CA ARG A 77 -4.30 13.25 -2.63
C ARG A 77 -4.85 14.60 -3.07
N ASP A 78 -4.47 15.08 -4.24
CA ASP A 78 -4.88 16.39 -4.74
C ASP A 78 -6.41 16.45 -4.97
N GLN A 79 -7.03 15.35 -5.43
CA GLN A 79 -8.49 15.21 -5.53
C GLN A 79 -9.17 15.27 -4.15
N LEU A 80 -8.68 14.51 -3.17
CA LEU A 80 -9.23 14.52 -1.80
C LEU A 80 -9.08 15.90 -1.16
N SER A 81 -7.95 16.57 -1.34
CA SER A 81 -7.73 17.94 -0.87
C SER A 81 -8.69 18.93 -1.53
N SER A 82 -8.96 18.80 -2.84
CA SER A 82 -9.94 19.63 -3.52
C SER A 82 -11.35 19.44 -2.95
N VAL A 83 -11.76 18.21 -2.65
CA VAL A 83 -13.08 17.92 -2.08
C VAL A 83 -13.18 18.45 -0.66
N ALA A 84 -12.17 18.22 0.19
CA ALA A 84 -12.16 18.70 1.57
C ALA A 84 -12.14 20.24 1.68
N GLY A 85 -11.50 20.92 0.73
CA GLY A 85 -11.42 22.38 0.66
C GLY A 85 -12.66 23.08 0.07
N ARG A 86 -13.59 22.32 -0.52
CA ARG A 86 -14.91 22.83 -0.93
C ARG A 86 -15.84 22.83 0.28
N LYS A 87 -15.76 23.89 1.08
CA LYS A 87 -16.75 24.24 2.12
C LYS A 87 -17.30 25.62 1.84
#